data_AF-A0A4Z0C9F5-F1
#
_entry.id   AF-A0A4Z0C9F5-F1
#
_cell.length_a   1.000
_cell.length_b   1.000
_cell.length_c   1.000
_cell.angle_alpha   90.00
_cell.angle_beta   90.00
_cell.angle_gamma   90.00
#
_symmetry.space_group_name_H-M   'P 1'
#
loop_
_entity.id
_entity.type
_entity.pdbx_description
1 polymer ?
#
loop_
_entity_poly.entity_id
_entity_poly.type
_entity_poly.pdbx_seq_one_letter_code
_entity_poly.pdbx_strand_id
1 'polypeptide(L)'
;MAILAAALAACGGGGGGGAVTGSGLPTGATVNAQAASTSTFTAEAAVPIYPATSGQQALLSVGALAEGGHAVAWLEPDGAGAQARVRSQRFDAQGAREGDALSVSVDALLGAPAAMPLPNGGLVVATPVASPSSVDKPWITRSAIRVQRLAADGTAVSDTDVGAVLQNRIGAATMRYVEAPALIRWDDGGFLVGWSLVDDDGTHKTPQFWVQRFDASGRAAGAASMAAQGEIDSPFALTATPNGGWLLATFHRLQGRTVLRYHPFQGASAPVLPAGAPGVAEGSTLVPLAGGGSVLLQPVQGYGALQLFAADGQPRGQPGGLPQAVAGGAALRDGGFVAFLDTGSGLAAQRFDAIARPMGGATPIAAQRNLQAAPMTWGALAIAWTATGAAGDTDAMTQRLR
;
A
#
# COMPACT_ATOMS: atom_id res chain seq x y z
N MET A 1 -2.44 63.26 -31.38
CA MET A 1 -1.09 63.84 -31.52
C MET A 1 -0.64 64.23 -30.12
N ALA A 2 0.19 63.41 -29.47
CA ALA A 2 1.66 63.52 -29.45
C ALA A 2 2.12 64.51 -28.36
N ILE A 3 3.19 64.34 -27.57
CA ILE A 3 4.29 63.36 -27.40
C ILE A 3 4.95 63.82 -26.06
N LEU A 4 5.18 62.94 -25.07
CA LEU A 4 6.48 62.34 -24.66
C LEU A 4 7.70 63.29 -24.58
N ALA A 5 8.39 63.32 -23.43
CA ALA A 5 9.86 63.34 -23.33
C ALA A 5 10.31 62.87 -21.95
N ALA A 6 11.39 62.11 -21.93
CA ALA A 6 11.86 61.27 -20.83
C ALA A 6 13.22 61.73 -20.27
N ALA A 7 13.65 60.98 -19.24
CA ALA A 7 15.02 60.63 -18.84
C ALA A 7 15.60 61.34 -17.61
N LEU A 8 16.00 60.55 -16.60
CA LEU A 8 17.42 60.25 -16.34
C LEU A 8 17.58 59.06 -15.37
N ALA A 9 18.69 58.32 -15.53
CA ALA A 9 19.08 57.15 -14.76
C ALA A 9 20.38 57.40 -13.97
N ALA A 10 20.69 56.45 -13.07
CA ALA A 10 22.01 55.95 -12.65
C ALA A 10 22.53 56.24 -11.21
N CYS A 11 22.41 55.19 -10.38
CA CYS A 11 23.41 54.44 -9.59
C CYS A 11 24.44 55.05 -8.59
N GLY A 12 24.64 54.26 -7.50
CA GLY A 12 25.83 54.19 -6.61
C GLY A 12 25.48 54.44 -5.13
N GLY A 13 25.88 53.69 -4.09
CA GLY A 13 26.73 52.52 -3.87
C GLY A 13 27.08 52.40 -2.36
N GLY A 14 27.42 51.18 -1.87
CA GLY A 14 28.12 50.88 -0.57
C GLY A 14 27.27 50.88 0.73
N GLY A 15 27.48 50.08 1.78
CA GLY A 15 28.43 49.01 2.13
C GLY A 15 28.51 48.83 3.68
N GLY A 16 28.62 47.58 4.20
CA GLY A 16 28.97 47.20 5.59
C GLY A 16 27.81 47.21 6.62
N GLY A 17 27.63 46.30 7.59
CA GLY A 17 28.41 45.20 8.16
C GLY A 17 28.14 45.13 9.68
N GLY A 18 27.63 44.02 10.24
CA GLY A 18 27.47 43.84 11.69
C GLY A 18 26.50 42.71 12.11
N ALA A 19 27.05 41.62 12.67
CA ALA A 19 26.34 40.54 13.38
C ALA A 19 25.90 41.02 14.80
N VAL A 20 25.06 40.42 15.64
CA VAL A 20 24.47 39.10 15.94
C VAL A 20 23.16 39.44 16.73
N THR A 21 21.99 38.79 16.71
CA THR A 21 21.52 37.56 17.39
C THR A 21 19.98 37.61 17.30
N GLY A 22 19.32 36.53 16.94
CA GLY A 22 17.85 36.46 17.02
C GLY A 22 17.31 35.22 16.35
N SER A 23 17.14 34.17 17.14
CA SER A 23 16.37 32.98 16.80
C SER A 23 14.94 33.36 16.39
N GLY A 24 14.66 33.27 15.09
CA GLY A 24 13.32 33.36 14.53
C GLY A 24 13.06 32.13 13.66
N LEU A 25 12.23 31.22 14.16
CA LEU A 25 11.59 30.19 13.33
C LEU A 25 10.85 30.89 12.19
N PRO A 26 10.94 30.44 10.92
CA PRO A 26 10.05 30.96 9.89
C PRO A 26 8.64 30.42 10.15
N THR A 27 7.84 31.23 10.83
CA THR A 27 6.39 31.11 10.85
C THR A 27 5.83 31.49 9.49
N GLY A 28 4.98 30.62 8.95
CA GLY A 28 3.96 31.00 7.97
C GLY A 28 4.42 31.09 6.51
N ALA A 29 4.63 29.95 5.87
CA ALA A 29 4.25 29.80 4.46
C ALA A 29 2.83 29.25 4.41
N THR A 30 1.84 30.12 4.56
CA THR A 30 0.46 29.79 4.15
C THR A 30 0.50 29.52 2.65
N VAL A 31 0.08 28.32 2.25
CA VAL A 31 -0.22 28.02 0.84
C VAL A 31 -1.36 28.96 0.44
N ASN A 32 -1.07 30.01 -0.31
CA ASN A 32 -2.10 30.90 -0.83
C ASN A 32 -3.00 30.08 -1.76
N ALA A 33 -4.26 29.91 -1.35
CA ALA A 33 -5.32 29.29 -2.14
C ALA A 33 -5.59 30.15 -3.39
N GLN A 34 -4.86 29.90 -4.48
CA GLN A 34 -5.17 30.44 -5.80
C GLN A 34 -5.99 29.40 -6.57
N ALA A 35 -7.25 29.76 -6.85
CA ALA A 35 -8.23 29.14 -7.74
C ALA A 35 -8.11 27.61 -7.90
N ALA A 36 -8.83 26.87 -7.04
CA ALA A 36 -9.03 25.44 -7.20
C ALA A 36 -9.66 25.14 -8.57
N SER A 37 -8.94 24.37 -9.40
CA SER A 37 -9.55 23.60 -10.48
C SER A 37 -10.72 22.79 -9.89
N THR A 38 -11.88 22.80 -10.54
CA THR A 38 -13.18 22.27 -10.04
C THR A 38 -13.27 20.74 -9.98
N SER A 39 -12.19 20.05 -9.58
CA SER A 39 -12.09 18.59 -9.60
C SER A 39 -12.03 17.99 -8.19
N THR A 40 -12.87 18.51 -7.29
CA THR A 40 -13.12 17.93 -5.96
C THR A 40 -13.78 16.56 -6.12
N PHE A 41 -13.43 15.59 -5.27
CA PHE A 41 -14.14 14.32 -5.25
C PHE A 41 -15.57 14.47 -4.75
N THR A 42 -16.48 13.73 -5.37
CA THR A 42 -17.79 13.40 -4.79
C THR A 42 -17.71 12.02 -4.16
N ALA A 43 -17.87 11.96 -2.83
CA ALA A 43 -17.94 10.70 -2.10
C ALA A 43 -19.36 10.11 -2.19
N GLU A 44 -19.45 8.89 -2.69
CA GLU A 44 -20.69 8.11 -2.69
C GLU A 44 -20.98 7.53 -1.31
N ALA A 45 -22.16 6.93 -1.12
CA ALA A 45 -22.48 6.24 0.12
C ALA A 45 -21.53 5.05 0.35
N ALA A 46 -21.10 4.86 1.59
CA ALA A 46 -20.40 3.66 2.01
C ALA A 46 -21.36 2.47 2.06
N VAL A 47 -20.91 1.29 1.61
CA VAL A 47 -21.73 0.08 1.55
C VAL A 47 -21.00 -1.08 2.23
N PRO A 48 -21.69 -1.88 3.06
CA PRO A 48 -21.13 -3.14 3.56
C PRO A 48 -20.98 -4.17 2.43
N ILE A 49 -19.84 -4.85 2.38
CA ILE A 49 -19.49 -5.77 1.28
C ILE A 49 -20.19 -7.12 1.39
N TYR A 50 -20.68 -7.53 2.55
CA TYR A 50 -21.57 -8.69 2.66
C TYR A 50 -22.45 -8.54 3.90
N PRO A 51 -23.75 -8.92 3.88
CA PRO A 51 -24.58 -8.82 5.07
C PRO A 51 -24.04 -9.72 6.21
N ALA A 52 -23.80 -9.08 7.35
CA ALA A 52 -23.17 -9.59 8.57
C ALA A 52 -23.75 -10.91 9.08
N THR A 53 -23.21 -12.04 8.61
CA THR A 53 -23.60 -13.37 9.14
C THR A 53 -22.65 -13.86 10.24
N SER A 54 -21.42 -13.34 10.36
CA SER A 54 -20.45 -13.77 11.38
C SER A 54 -19.73 -12.66 12.15
N GLY A 55 -19.87 -11.38 11.80
CA GLY A 55 -19.37 -10.25 12.61
C GLY A 55 -17.85 -10.17 12.81
N GLN A 56 -17.03 -10.83 11.98
CA GLN A 56 -15.56 -10.87 12.17
C GLN A 56 -14.79 -10.76 10.84
N GLN A 57 -15.24 -9.88 9.94
CA GLN A 57 -14.59 -9.70 8.65
C GLN A 57 -13.36 -8.80 8.75
N ALA A 58 -12.28 -9.17 8.06
CA ALA A 58 -11.07 -8.37 7.97
C ALA A 58 -10.73 -8.07 6.50
N LEU A 59 -10.53 -6.81 6.15
CA LEU A 59 -10.11 -6.40 4.81
C LEU A 59 -8.74 -7.00 4.50
N LEU A 60 -8.61 -7.64 3.34
CA LEU A 60 -7.32 -8.08 2.81
C LEU A 60 -6.85 -7.12 1.72
N SER A 61 -7.72 -6.81 0.75
CA SER A 61 -7.38 -5.87 -0.32
C SER A 61 -8.56 -5.31 -1.10
N VAL A 62 -8.31 -4.23 -1.83
CA VAL A 62 -9.20 -3.69 -2.86
C VAL A 62 -8.43 -3.50 -4.17
N GLY A 63 -9.09 -3.74 -5.30
CA GLY A 63 -8.49 -3.61 -6.61
C GLY A 63 -9.47 -3.10 -7.66
N ALA A 64 -9.02 -2.24 -8.56
CA ALA A 64 -9.80 -1.78 -9.71
C ALA A 64 -9.93 -2.87 -10.78
N LEU A 65 -11.10 -2.97 -11.40
CA LEU A 65 -11.40 -3.89 -12.49
C LEU A 65 -11.20 -3.19 -13.85
N ALA A 66 -10.85 -3.96 -14.88
CA ALA A 66 -10.60 -3.43 -16.22
C ALA A 66 -11.85 -2.79 -16.85
N GLU A 67 -13.05 -3.26 -16.47
CA GLU A 67 -14.34 -2.70 -16.90
C GLU A 67 -14.75 -1.42 -16.16
N GLY A 68 -13.88 -0.88 -15.30
CA GLY A 68 -14.12 0.38 -14.59
C GLY A 68 -14.82 0.21 -13.23
N GLY A 69 -15.10 -1.02 -12.82
CA GLY A 69 -15.55 -1.38 -11.47
C GLY A 69 -14.41 -1.54 -10.46
N HIS A 70 -14.72 -2.14 -9.31
CA HIS A 70 -13.73 -2.54 -8.31
C HIS A 70 -14.14 -3.86 -7.65
N ALA A 71 -13.18 -4.55 -7.06
CA ALA A 71 -13.41 -5.73 -6.26
C ALA A 71 -12.71 -5.60 -4.91
N VAL A 72 -13.33 -6.16 -3.88
CA VAL A 72 -12.78 -6.16 -2.52
C VAL A 72 -12.63 -7.60 -2.07
N ALA A 73 -11.49 -7.93 -1.47
CA ALA A 73 -11.23 -9.21 -0.85
C ALA A 73 -11.13 -9.06 0.67
N TRP A 74 -11.77 -9.98 1.40
CA TRP A 74 -11.78 -10.00 2.86
C TRP A 74 -11.63 -11.43 3.38
N LEU A 75 -11.14 -11.54 4.61
CA LEU A 75 -11.14 -12.77 5.39
C LEU A 75 -12.42 -12.84 6.21
N GLU A 76 -13.06 -13.99 6.18
CA GLU A 76 -14.23 -14.31 6.98
C GLU A 76 -13.95 -15.60 7.77
N PRO A 77 -13.81 -15.52 9.11
CA PRO A 77 -13.73 -16.70 9.96
C PRO A 77 -15.00 -17.55 9.86
N ASP A 78 -14.87 -18.87 9.89
CA ASP A 78 -16.02 -19.78 9.81
C ASP A 78 -16.67 -20.10 11.17
N GLY A 79 -16.26 -19.39 12.23
CA GLY A 79 -16.70 -19.57 13.60
C GLY A 79 -15.51 -19.73 14.55
N ALA A 80 -15.67 -20.55 15.61
CA ALA A 80 -14.60 -20.83 16.58
C ALA A 80 -13.51 -21.79 16.08
N GLY A 81 -13.48 -22.08 14.77
CA GLY A 81 -12.60 -23.06 14.14
C GLY A 81 -11.28 -22.49 13.63
N ALA A 82 -10.42 -23.39 13.17
CA ALA A 82 -9.17 -23.07 12.46
C ALA A 82 -9.38 -22.55 11.04
N GLN A 83 -10.59 -22.71 10.51
CA GLN A 83 -10.91 -22.54 9.12
C GLN A 83 -11.45 -21.12 8.89
N ALA A 84 -11.06 -20.52 7.79
CA ALA A 84 -11.59 -19.26 7.34
C ALA A 84 -11.82 -19.30 5.84
N ARG A 85 -12.56 -18.32 5.35
CA ARG A 85 -12.78 -18.12 3.92
C ARG A 85 -12.20 -16.79 3.52
N VAL A 86 -11.29 -16.82 2.56
CA VAL A 86 -10.98 -15.64 1.77
C VAL A 86 -12.10 -15.47 0.76
N ARG A 87 -12.76 -14.32 0.78
CA ARG A 87 -13.85 -13.98 -0.12
C ARG A 87 -13.49 -12.78 -0.97
N SER A 88 -14.09 -12.67 -2.15
CA SER A 88 -13.99 -11.46 -2.97
C SER A 88 -15.28 -11.14 -3.73
N GLN A 89 -15.74 -9.89 -3.63
CA GLN A 89 -16.94 -9.39 -4.28
C GLN A 89 -16.56 -8.33 -5.29
N ARG A 90 -17.11 -8.45 -6.51
CA ARG A 90 -17.02 -7.42 -7.54
C ARG A 90 -18.18 -6.44 -7.45
N PHE A 91 -17.88 -5.21 -7.87
CA PHE A 91 -18.82 -4.12 -8.03
C PHE A 91 -18.55 -3.46 -9.39
N ASP A 92 -19.61 -3.19 -10.13
CA ASP A 92 -19.55 -2.55 -11.44
C ASP A 92 -19.10 -1.07 -11.34
N ALA A 93 -18.99 -0.41 -12.49
CA ALA A 93 -18.61 1.00 -12.56
C ALA A 93 -19.64 1.94 -11.90
N GLN A 94 -20.87 1.48 -11.64
CA GLN A 94 -21.96 2.16 -10.94
C GLN A 94 -22.05 1.79 -9.45
N GLY A 95 -21.20 0.89 -8.98
CA GLY A 95 -21.10 0.48 -7.58
C GLY A 95 -22.12 -0.59 -7.20
N ALA A 96 -22.86 -1.15 -8.17
CA ALA A 96 -23.74 -2.28 -7.91
C ALA A 96 -22.91 -3.57 -7.87
N ARG A 97 -23.36 -4.54 -7.07
CA ARG A 97 -22.71 -5.85 -6.95
C ARG A 97 -22.82 -6.60 -8.27
N GLU A 98 -21.73 -7.24 -8.67
CA GLU A 98 -21.66 -8.04 -9.89
C GLU A 98 -21.32 -9.50 -9.57
N GLY A 99 -22.30 -10.37 -9.78
CA GLY A 99 -22.18 -11.81 -9.52
C GLY A 99 -21.99 -12.17 -8.05
N ASP A 100 -21.82 -13.46 -7.81
CA ASP A 100 -21.56 -14.01 -6.48
C ASP A 100 -20.11 -13.76 -6.05
N ALA A 101 -19.89 -13.72 -4.74
CA ALA A 101 -18.56 -13.60 -4.18
C ALA A 101 -17.73 -14.87 -4.44
N LEU A 102 -16.51 -14.69 -4.94
CA LEU A 102 -15.50 -15.74 -4.99
C LEU A 102 -15.14 -16.19 -3.57
N SER A 103 -14.79 -17.45 -3.39
CA SER A 103 -14.51 -18.01 -2.06
C SER A 103 -13.40 -19.05 -2.13
N VAL A 104 -12.44 -18.95 -1.21
CA VAL A 104 -11.33 -19.90 -1.04
C VAL A 104 -11.22 -20.25 0.44
N SER A 105 -11.27 -21.54 0.77
CA SER A 105 -11.03 -22.01 2.13
C SER A 105 -9.55 -21.95 2.48
N VAL A 106 -9.23 -21.43 3.66
CA VAL A 106 -7.86 -21.30 4.18
C VAL A 106 -7.79 -21.76 5.63
N ASP A 107 -6.61 -22.19 6.05
CA ASP A 107 -6.30 -22.47 7.46
C ASP A 107 -5.74 -21.21 8.11
N ALA A 108 -6.54 -20.55 8.94
CA ALA A 108 -6.17 -19.31 9.60
C ALA A 108 -5.21 -19.52 10.78
N LEU A 109 -5.01 -20.75 11.27
CA LEU A 109 -4.04 -21.03 12.35
C LEU A 109 -2.60 -20.94 11.89
N LEU A 110 -2.34 -21.11 10.59
CA LEU A 110 -0.99 -21.05 10.01
C LEU A 110 -0.53 -19.62 9.67
N GLY A 111 -1.38 -18.63 9.91
CA GLY A 111 -1.09 -17.21 9.68
C GLY A 111 -2.11 -16.55 8.76
N ALA A 112 -2.05 -15.21 8.69
CA ALA A 112 -2.94 -14.44 7.85
C ALA A 112 -2.66 -14.71 6.35
N PRO A 113 -3.69 -14.95 5.53
CA PRO A 113 -3.53 -15.04 4.08
C PRO A 113 -3.36 -13.65 3.47
N ALA A 114 -2.78 -13.58 2.29
CA ALA A 114 -2.90 -12.44 1.40
C ALA A 114 -3.88 -12.77 0.27
N ALA A 115 -4.66 -11.78 -0.17
CA ALA A 115 -5.56 -11.93 -1.30
C ALA A 115 -5.48 -10.68 -2.19
N MET A 116 -5.67 -10.85 -3.50
CA MET A 116 -5.66 -9.75 -4.45
C MET A 116 -6.66 -10.00 -5.59
N PRO A 117 -7.74 -9.19 -5.69
CA PRO A 117 -8.61 -9.20 -6.86
C PRO A 117 -7.84 -8.78 -8.11
N LEU A 118 -8.03 -9.51 -9.21
CA LEU A 118 -7.36 -9.27 -10.49
C LEU A 118 -8.20 -8.34 -11.40
N PRO A 119 -7.57 -7.62 -12.36
CA PRO A 119 -8.28 -6.72 -13.27
C PRO A 119 -9.39 -7.40 -14.09
N ASN A 120 -9.27 -8.71 -14.35
CA ASN A 120 -10.25 -9.51 -15.07
C ASN A 120 -11.39 -10.08 -14.18
N GLY A 121 -11.49 -9.63 -12.93
CA GLY A 121 -12.51 -10.07 -11.98
C GLY A 121 -12.20 -11.40 -11.26
N GLY A 122 -11.05 -12.03 -11.53
CA GLY A 122 -10.56 -13.19 -10.79
C GLY A 122 -9.92 -12.83 -9.44
N LEU A 123 -9.39 -13.83 -8.75
CA LEU A 123 -8.78 -13.68 -7.41
C LEU A 123 -7.48 -14.48 -7.32
N VAL A 124 -6.45 -13.90 -6.69
CA VAL A 124 -5.28 -14.65 -6.22
C VAL A 124 -5.28 -14.66 -4.70
N VAL A 125 -5.03 -15.83 -4.11
CA VAL A 125 -4.90 -16.03 -2.66
C VAL A 125 -3.56 -16.70 -2.39
N ALA A 126 -2.80 -16.17 -1.43
CA ALA A 126 -1.56 -16.74 -0.93
C ALA A 126 -1.72 -17.05 0.56
N THR A 127 -1.49 -18.31 0.95
CA THR A 127 -1.61 -18.77 2.34
C THR A 127 -0.40 -19.59 2.76
N PRO A 128 0.09 -19.45 4.01
CA PRO A 128 1.02 -20.40 4.56
C PRO A 128 0.38 -21.79 4.63
N VAL A 129 1.16 -22.81 4.31
CA VAL A 129 0.77 -24.23 4.46
C VAL A 129 1.89 -24.99 5.14
N ALA A 130 1.54 -25.91 6.04
CA ALA A 130 2.46 -26.76 6.76
C ALA A 130 1.95 -28.20 6.77
N SER A 131 2.82 -29.16 6.48
CA SER A 131 2.48 -30.58 6.48
C SER A 131 3.71 -31.43 6.83
N PRO A 132 3.53 -32.66 7.34
CA PRO A 132 4.63 -33.61 7.39
C PRO A 132 5.20 -33.85 6.00
N SER A 133 6.53 -33.95 5.87
CA SER A 133 7.20 -34.16 4.58
C SER A 133 6.81 -35.46 3.89
N SER A 134 6.50 -36.49 4.68
CA SER A 134 6.01 -37.81 4.25
C SER A 134 5.47 -38.56 5.46
N VAL A 135 4.72 -39.64 5.21
CA VAL A 135 4.21 -40.56 6.24
C VAL A 135 5.36 -41.21 7.01
N ASP A 136 6.48 -41.51 6.34
CA ASP A 136 7.64 -42.18 6.94
C ASP A 136 8.57 -41.24 7.73
N LYS A 137 8.47 -39.92 7.48
CA LYS A 137 9.26 -38.88 8.16
C LYS A 137 8.37 -37.77 8.72
N PRO A 138 7.46 -38.09 9.66
CA PRO A 138 6.50 -37.13 10.18
C PRO A 138 7.14 -36.01 11.03
N TRP A 139 8.35 -36.23 11.53
CA TRP A 139 9.13 -35.24 12.27
C TRP A 139 9.77 -34.16 11.37
N ILE A 140 9.84 -34.39 10.05
CA ILE A 140 10.25 -33.35 9.10
C ILE A 140 9.00 -32.61 8.63
N THR A 141 8.92 -31.31 8.90
CA THR A 141 7.82 -30.45 8.45
C THR A 141 8.19 -29.81 7.10
N ARG A 142 7.30 -29.90 6.12
CA ARG A 142 7.31 -29.08 4.92
C ARG A 142 6.47 -27.83 5.18
N SER A 143 7.06 -26.65 5.03
CA SER A 143 6.38 -25.36 5.04
C SER A 143 6.49 -24.72 3.66
N ALA A 144 5.42 -24.14 3.14
CA ALA A 144 5.38 -23.44 1.86
C ALA A 144 4.32 -22.34 1.86
N ILE A 145 4.34 -21.46 0.86
CA ILE A 145 3.22 -20.57 0.56
C ILE A 145 2.43 -21.18 -0.59
N ARG A 146 1.18 -21.53 -0.35
CA ARG A 146 0.24 -21.96 -1.39
C ARG A 146 -0.37 -20.76 -2.07
N VAL A 147 -0.34 -20.74 -3.40
CA VAL A 147 -0.86 -19.69 -4.27
C VAL A 147 -1.98 -20.28 -5.12
N GLN A 148 -3.20 -19.83 -4.86
CA GLN A 148 -4.41 -20.24 -5.56
C GLN A 148 -4.93 -19.10 -6.42
N ARG A 149 -5.24 -19.38 -7.68
CA ARG A 149 -5.83 -18.41 -8.61
C ARG A 149 -7.19 -18.92 -9.07
N LEU A 150 -8.20 -18.07 -8.96
CA LEU A 150 -9.55 -18.32 -9.43
C LEU A 150 -9.86 -17.36 -10.58
N ALA A 151 -10.60 -17.84 -11.57
CA ALA A 151 -11.21 -17.00 -12.59
C ALA A 151 -12.45 -16.27 -12.02
N ALA A 152 -13.02 -15.37 -12.82
CA ALA A 152 -14.16 -14.55 -12.43
C ALA A 152 -15.44 -15.37 -12.12
N ASP A 153 -15.57 -16.57 -12.68
CA ASP A 153 -16.67 -17.49 -12.41
C ASP A 153 -16.40 -18.42 -11.21
N GLY A 154 -15.25 -18.27 -10.54
CA GLY A 154 -14.84 -19.10 -9.41
C GLY A 154 -14.15 -20.40 -9.80
N THR A 155 -13.94 -20.67 -11.09
CA THR A 155 -13.15 -21.83 -11.53
C THR A 155 -11.69 -21.69 -11.07
N ALA A 156 -11.13 -22.77 -10.54
CA ALA A 156 -9.72 -22.82 -10.15
C ALA A 156 -8.85 -22.82 -11.41
N VAL A 157 -7.98 -21.82 -11.55
CA VAL A 157 -7.05 -21.67 -12.67
C VAL A 157 -5.69 -22.29 -12.35
N SER A 158 -5.21 -22.09 -11.13
CA SER A 158 -3.95 -22.68 -10.65
C SER A 158 -3.95 -22.85 -9.14
N ASP A 159 -3.26 -23.88 -8.66
CA ASP A 159 -2.96 -24.13 -7.25
C ASP A 159 -1.52 -24.63 -7.18
N THR A 160 -0.62 -23.83 -6.61
CA THR A 160 0.81 -24.14 -6.60
C THR A 160 1.48 -23.67 -5.31
N ASP A 161 2.49 -24.40 -4.87
CA ASP A 161 3.27 -24.03 -3.68
C ASP A 161 4.58 -23.36 -4.11
N VAL A 162 4.92 -22.23 -3.48
CA VAL A 162 6.20 -21.53 -3.61
C VAL A 162 6.94 -21.46 -2.28
N GLY A 163 8.26 -21.19 -2.34
CA GLY A 163 9.07 -21.00 -1.13
C GLY A 163 9.17 -22.23 -0.23
N ALA A 164 8.95 -23.44 -0.77
CA ALA A 164 8.90 -24.65 0.04
C ALA A 164 10.24 -24.94 0.74
N VAL A 165 10.17 -25.17 2.05
CA VAL A 165 11.30 -25.57 2.90
C VAL A 165 10.98 -26.83 3.68
N LEU A 166 12.00 -27.64 3.95
CA LEU A 166 11.92 -28.84 4.79
C LEU A 166 12.69 -28.61 6.09
N GLN A 167 12.02 -28.77 7.22
CA GLN A 167 12.59 -28.61 8.55
C GLN A 167 12.56 -29.93 9.31
N ASN A 168 13.73 -30.48 9.64
CA ASN A 168 13.82 -31.59 10.58
C ASN A 168 13.69 -31.06 12.01
N ARG A 169 12.66 -31.47 12.75
CA ARG A 169 12.41 -30.98 14.11
C ARG A 169 13.19 -31.72 15.20
N ILE A 170 13.78 -32.88 14.91
CA ILE A 170 14.48 -33.67 15.92
C ILE A 170 15.78 -32.96 16.31
N GLY A 171 15.86 -32.52 17.57
CA GLY A 171 17.04 -31.87 18.13
C GLY A 171 17.38 -30.52 17.51
N ALA A 172 16.44 -29.90 16.80
CA ALA A 172 16.66 -28.61 16.15
C ALA A 172 16.64 -27.48 17.19
N ALA A 173 17.73 -26.70 17.25
CA ALA A 173 17.81 -25.46 18.03
C ALA A 173 17.17 -24.27 17.30
N THR A 174 16.96 -24.39 15.98
CA THR A 174 16.36 -23.34 15.15
C THR A 174 15.34 -23.98 14.23
N MET A 175 14.14 -23.41 14.17
CA MET A 175 13.06 -23.81 13.28
C MET A 175 13.04 -22.90 12.06
N ARG A 176 13.03 -23.49 10.86
CA ARG A 176 12.92 -22.77 9.59
C ARG A 176 11.57 -22.99 8.92
N TYR A 177 10.87 -21.91 8.57
CA TYR A 177 9.54 -21.97 7.95
C TYR A 177 9.27 -20.72 7.11
N VAL A 178 8.23 -20.73 6.28
CA VAL A 178 7.75 -19.55 5.56
C VAL A 178 6.44 -19.04 6.13
N GLU A 179 6.27 -17.73 6.16
CA GLU A 179 5.07 -17.05 6.66
C GLU A 179 4.85 -15.67 6.00
N ALA A 180 3.81 -14.97 6.46
CA ALA A 180 3.49 -13.59 6.09
C ALA A 180 3.50 -13.33 4.56
N PRO A 181 2.65 -14.03 3.79
CA PRO A 181 2.56 -13.78 2.36
C PRO A 181 2.08 -12.35 2.09
N ALA A 182 2.54 -11.76 0.99
CA ALA A 182 2.10 -10.47 0.48
C ALA A 182 1.87 -10.57 -1.03
N LEU A 183 0.89 -9.82 -1.54
CA LEU A 183 0.52 -9.79 -2.95
C LEU A 183 0.47 -8.36 -3.46
N ILE A 184 1.07 -8.13 -4.63
CA ILE A 184 0.84 -6.95 -5.47
C ILE A 184 0.56 -7.40 -6.89
N ARG A 185 -0.08 -6.53 -7.67
CA ARG A 185 -0.44 -6.82 -9.06
C ARG A 185 -0.26 -5.62 -9.97
N TRP A 186 -0.26 -5.89 -11.27
CA TRP A 186 -0.28 -4.88 -12.32
C TRP A 186 -1.57 -5.00 -13.16
N ASP A 187 -1.77 -4.02 -14.04
CA ASP A 187 -2.96 -3.92 -14.89
C ASP A 187 -3.03 -5.00 -15.98
N ASP A 188 -1.88 -5.59 -16.33
CA ASP A 188 -1.81 -6.74 -17.25
C ASP A 188 -2.32 -8.05 -16.63
N GLY A 189 -2.63 -8.05 -15.33
CA GLY A 189 -3.06 -9.21 -14.56
C GLY A 189 -1.92 -10.06 -14.02
N GLY A 190 -0.66 -9.72 -14.31
CA GLY A 190 0.51 -10.28 -13.65
C GLY A 190 0.56 -9.87 -12.17
N PHE A 191 1.23 -10.67 -11.36
CA PHE A 191 1.31 -10.45 -9.92
C PHE A 191 2.65 -10.90 -9.33
N LEU A 192 2.96 -10.40 -8.13
CA LEU A 192 4.14 -10.78 -7.36
C LEU A 192 3.67 -11.36 -6.03
N VAL A 193 4.20 -12.52 -5.68
CA VAL A 193 4.04 -13.13 -4.37
C VAL A 193 5.31 -12.86 -3.58
N GLY A 194 5.19 -12.21 -2.43
CA GLY A 194 6.26 -12.07 -1.44
C GLY A 194 5.99 -12.91 -0.20
N TRP A 195 7.03 -13.35 0.49
CA TRP A 195 6.91 -14.05 1.77
C TRP A 195 8.18 -13.90 2.63
N SER A 196 8.02 -14.12 3.93
CA SER A 196 9.13 -14.25 4.85
C SER A 196 9.58 -15.70 4.93
N LEU A 197 10.88 -15.94 4.78
CA LEU A 197 11.55 -17.18 5.17
C LEU A 197 12.24 -16.93 6.52
N VAL A 198 11.73 -17.54 7.58
CA VAL A 198 12.08 -17.24 8.96
C VAL A 198 12.98 -18.33 9.51
N ASP A 199 14.08 -17.90 10.14
CA ASP A 199 14.83 -18.69 11.10
C ASP A 199 14.43 -18.26 12.51
N ASP A 200 13.90 -19.20 13.29
CA ASP A 200 13.37 -18.98 14.63
C ASP A 200 14.18 -19.82 15.64
N ASP A 201 15.00 -19.14 16.45
CA ASP A 201 15.83 -19.79 17.48
C ASP A 201 15.11 -19.95 18.83
N GLY A 202 13.81 -19.66 18.87
CA GLY A 202 12.97 -19.66 20.07
C GLY A 202 13.02 -18.35 20.87
N THR A 203 13.98 -17.45 20.58
CA THR A 203 14.10 -16.13 21.21
C THR A 203 13.90 -15.00 20.19
N HIS A 204 14.38 -15.17 18.97
CA HIS A 204 14.35 -14.19 17.89
C HIS A 204 13.90 -14.85 16.59
N LYS A 205 13.12 -14.11 15.80
CA LYS A 205 12.80 -14.49 14.42
C LYS A 205 13.59 -13.64 13.46
N THR A 206 14.46 -14.26 12.66
CA THR A 206 15.25 -13.56 11.65
C THR A 206 14.68 -13.87 10.26
N PRO A 207 13.97 -12.92 9.62
CA PRO A 207 13.35 -13.15 8.32
C PRO A 207 14.28 -12.80 7.16
N GLN A 208 14.21 -13.60 6.09
CA GLN A 208 14.59 -13.22 4.75
C GLN A 208 13.32 -12.93 3.94
N PHE A 209 13.27 -11.83 3.20
CA PHE A 209 12.13 -11.50 2.35
C PHE A 209 12.38 -12.02 0.94
N TRP A 210 11.54 -12.94 0.50
CA TRP A 210 11.61 -13.58 -0.81
C TRP A 210 10.43 -13.18 -1.66
N VAL A 211 10.62 -13.18 -2.98
CA VAL A 211 9.56 -12.88 -3.94
C VAL A 211 9.60 -13.82 -5.13
N GLN A 212 8.46 -14.01 -5.79
CA GLN A 212 8.36 -14.66 -7.09
C GLN A 212 7.29 -13.99 -7.94
N ARG A 213 7.64 -13.66 -9.19
CA ARG A 213 6.72 -13.04 -10.15
C ARG A 213 5.95 -14.11 -10.91
N PHE A 214 4.70 -13.79 -11.21
CA PHE A 214 3.80 -14.61 -12.00
C PHE A 214 3.21 -13.79 -13.15
N ASP A 215 3.03 -14.43 -14.29
CA ASP A 215 2.28 -13.87 -15.40
C ASP A 215 0.76 -13.90 -15.14
N ALA A 216 -0.01 -13.28 -16.03
CA ALA A 216 -1.47 -13.21 -15.91
C ALA A 216 -2.16 -14.58 -15.98
N SER A 217 -1.50 -15.63 -16.47
CA SER A 217 -2.02 -17.00 -16.48
C SER A 217 -1.79 -17.74 -15.15
N GLY A 218 -0.98 -17.17 -14.26
CA GLY A 218 -0.58 -17.81 -12.99
C GLY A 218 0.66 -18.70 -13.14
N ARG A 219 1.44 -18.56 -14.21
CA ARG A 219 2.73 -19.25 -14.35
C ARG A 219 3.85 -18.38 -13.80
N ALA A 220 4.82 -19.02 -13.14
CA ALA A 220 5.99 -18.33 -12.62
C ALA A 220 6.79 -17.68 -13.76
N ALA A 221 6.95 -16.36 -13.69
CA ALA A 221 7.76 -15.55 -14.58
C ALA A 221 9.17 -15.40 -13.99
N GLY A 222 9.90 -16.53 -13.92
CA GLY A 222 11.22 -16.63 -13.31
C GLY A 222 11.23 -17.38 -11.98
N ALA A 223 12.43 -17.60 -11.46
CA ALA A 223 12.64 -18.25 -10.17
C ALA A 223 12.35 -17.30 -9.01
N ALA A 224 12.04 -17.87 -7.85
CA ALA A 224 12.01 -17.11 -6.60
C ALA A 224 13.40 -16.52 -6.30
N SER A 225 13.43 -15.31 -5.76
CA SER A 225 14.67 -14.62 -5.38
C SER A 225 14.53 -13.90 -4.04
N MET A 226 15.61 -13.86 -3.28
CA MET A 226 15.67 -13.05 -2.05
C MET A 226 15.72 -11.56 -2.43
N ALA A 227 14.75 -10.80 -1.94
CA ALA A 227 14.65 -9.36 -2.16
C ALA A 227 15.47 -8.58 -1.12
N ALA A 228 15.42 -8.99 0.15
CA ALA A 228 16.23 -8.40 1.22
C ALA A 228 16.37 -9.33 2.42
N GLN A 229 17.38 -9.06 3.24
CA GLN A 229 17.49 -9.59 4.59
C GLN A 229 16.75 -8.66 5.55
N GLY A 230 15.85 -9.21 6.36
CA GLY A 230 15.17 -8.47 7.42
C GLY A 230 15.96 -8.47 8.73
N GLU A 231 15.64 -7.50 9.58
CA GLU A 231 16.05 -7.48 10.99
C GLU A 231 15.15 -8.41 11.82
N ILE A 232 15.59 -8.69 13.05
CA ILE A 232 14.83 -9.50 14.01
C ILE A 232 13.41 -8.92 14.16
N ASP A 233 12.41 -9.79 14.05
CA ASP A 233 10.97 -9.49 14.18
C ASP A 233 10.48 -8.36 13.26
N SER A 234 11.17 -8.10 12.14
CA SER A 234 10.79 -7.06 11.19
C SER A 234 9.83 -7.59 10.10
N PRO A 235 8.73 -6.86 9.80
CA PRO A 235 7.89 -7.17 8.64
C PRO A 235 8.47 -6.55 7.36
N PHE A 236 7.76 -6.76 6.25
CA PHE A 236 7.98 -6.07 4.99
C PHE A 236 6.65 -5.62 4.37
N ALA A 237 6.70 -4.67 3.44
CA ALA A 237 5.56 -4.32 2.59
C ALA A 237 5.97 -4.26 1.12
N LEU A 238 5.04 -4.60 0.23
CA LEU A 238 5.23 -4.52 -1.22
C LEU A 238 4.35 -3.43 -1.82
N THR A 239 4.86 -2.76 -2.85
CA THR A 239 4.07 -1.79 -3.62
C THR A 239 4.39 -1.94 -5.11
N ALA A 240 3.37 -2.16 -5.94
CA ALA A 240 3.52 -2.16 -7.38
C ALA A 240 3.76 -0.75 -7.89
N THR A 241 4.65 -0.60 -8.88
CA THR A 241 4.82 0.66 -9.61
C THR A 241 4.10 0.57 -10.97
N PRO A 242 3.52 1.67 -11.47
CA PRO A 242 2.79 1.67 -12.75
C PRO A 242 3.62 1.23 -13.97
N ASN A 243 4.94 1.35 -13.90
CA ASN A 243 5.87 0.94 -14.96
C ASN A 243 6.28 -0.55 -14.91
N GLY A 244 5.54 -1.40 -14.17
CA GLY A 244 5.82 -2.84 -14.09
C GLY A 244 6.90 -3.23 -13.07
N GLY A 245 7.49 -2.25 -12.39
CA GLY A 245 8.40 -2.46 -11.27
C GLY A 245 7.67 -2.63 -9.94
N TRP A 246 8.45 -2.74 -8.86
CA TRP A 246 7.92 -2.83 -7.51
C TRP A 246 8.92 -2.34 -6.47
N LEU A 247 8.39 -1.98 -5.30
CA LEU A 247 9.14 -1.55 -4.14
C LEU A 247 8.96 -2.56 -3.01
N LEU A 248 10.05 -2.80 -2.28
CA LEU A 248 10.04 -3.44 -0.97
C LEU A 248 10.27 -2.38 0.10
N ALA A 249 9.40 -2.27 1.10
CA ALA A 249 9.67 -1.52 2.31
C ALA A 249 10.12 -2.46 3.42
N THR A 250 11.30 -2.22 4.00
CA THR A 250 11.81 -2.93 5.18
C THR A 250 11.78 -2.02 6.40
N PHE A 251 11.53 -2.62 7.56
CA PHE A 251 11.34 -1.91 8.82
C PHE A 251 12.57 -2.12 9.70
N HIS A 252 13.16 -1.04 10.19
CA HIS A 252 14.40 -1.07 10.95
C HIS A 252 14.21 -0.43 12.33
N ARG A 253 14.66 -1.10 13.39
CA ARG A 253 14.56 -0.58 14.77
C ARG A 253 15.87 0.07 15.17
N LEU A 254 15.84 1.40 15.31
CA LEU A 254 17.01 2.21 15.66
C LEU A 254 16.71 3.05 16.89
N GLN A 255 17.44 2.81 17.99
CA GLN A 255 17.33 3.56 19.24
C GLN A 255 15.87 3.69 19.76
N GLY A 256 15.10 2.60 19.68
CA GLY A 256 13.71 2.55 20.13
C GLY A 256 12.68 3.15 19.16
N ARG A 257 13.08 3.57 17.95
CA ARG A 257 12.19 4.06 16.89
C ARG A 257 12.23 3.13 15.68
N THR A 258 11.12 3.04 14.94
CA THR A 258 11.09 2.37 13.63
C THR A 258 11.38 3.38 12.53
N VAL A 259 12.17 2.98 11.54
CA VAL A 259 12.30 3.69 10.26
C VAL A 259 12.05 2.72 9.11
N LEU A 260 11.56 3.25 7.98
CA LEU A 260 11.37 2.46 6.77
C LEU A 260 12.51 2.72 5.78
N ARG A 261 12.92 1.67 5.06
CA ARG A 261 13.79 1.76 3.88
C ARG A 261 13.09 1.16 2.68
N TYR A 262 13.08 1.89 1.57
CA TYR A 262 12.47 1.46 0.32
C TYR A 262 13.54 0.97 -0.65
N HIS A 263 13.37 -0.25 -1.14
CA HIS A 263 14.25 -0.90 -2.11
C HIS A 263 13.52 -1.04 -3.44
N PRO A 264 13.96 -0.35 -4.51
CA PRO A 264 13.33 -0.43 -5.82
C PRO A 264 13.84 -1.63 -6.63
N PHE A 265 12.93 -2.25 -7.39
CA PHE A 265 13.23 -3.35 -8.31
C PHE A 265 12.56 -3.13 -9.67
N GLN A 266 13.18 -3.66 -10.72
CA GLN A 266 12.65 -3.66 -12.10
C GLN A 266 12.21 -2.26 -12.59
N GLY A 267 13.09 -1.26 -12.43
CA GLY A 267 12.83 0.10 -12.90
C GLY A 267 11.92 0.95 -12.00
N ALA A 268 11.56 0.46 -10.81
CA ALA A 268 10.94 1.29 -9.79
C ALA A 268 11.88 2.42 -9.31
N SER A 269 11.31 3.51 -8.80
CA SER A 269 12.06 4.60 -8.16
C SER A 269 11.84 4.58 -6.65
N ALA A 270 12.89 4.78 -5.86
CA ALA A 270 12.79 5.02 -4.42
C ALA A 270 13.45 6.37 -4.06
N PRO A 271 13.04 7.03 -2.96
CA PRO A 271 13.65 8.27 -2.50
C PRO A 271 15.17 8.12 -2.26
N VAL A 272 15.95 9.00 -2.86
CA VAL A 272 17.34 9.23 -2.48
C VAL A 272 17.34 10.08 -1.22
N LEU A 273 17.70 9.46 -0.09
CA LEU A 273 17.76 10.14 1.19
C LEU A 273 19.10 10.88 1.35
N PRO A 274 19.16 11.94 2.18
CA PRO A 274 20.41 12.59 2.54
C PRO A 274 21.45 11.60 3.09
N ALA A 275 22.73 11.88 2.86
CA ALA A 275 23.81 11.03 3.35
C ALA A 275 23.72 10.83 4.87
N GLY A 276 23.78 9.57 5.32
CA GLY A 276 23.66 9.19 6.73
C GLY A 276 22.23 9.13 7.27
N ALA A 277 21.20 9.45 6.47
CA ALA A 277 19.82 9.27 6.88
C ALA A 277 19.51 7.78 7.11
N PRO A 278 18.98 7.40 8.29
CA PRO A 278 18.76 5.99 8.62
C PRO A 278 17.61 5.34 7.82
N GLY A 279 16.71 6.16 7.29
CA GLY A 279 15.47 5.77 6.63
C GLY A 279 14.45 6.91 6.70
N VAL A 280 13.21 6.63 6.34
CA VAL A 280 12.09 7.56 6.54
C VAL A 280 11.31 7.22 7.82
N ALA A 281 10.58 8.19 8.36
CA ALA A 281 9.81 8.01 9.59
C ALA A 281 8.75 6.89 9.49
N GLU A 282 8.51 6.20 10.60
CA GLU A 282 7.39 5.26 10.74
C GLU A 282 6.05 5.86 10.30
N GLY A 283 5.22 5.07 9.61
CA GLY A 283 3.95 5.53 9.05
C GLY A 283 4.05 6.35 7.77
N SER A 284 5.26 6.63 7.26
CA SER A 284 5.42 7.25 5.94
C SER A 284 4.89 6.32 4.83
N THR A 285 4.15 6.88 3.88
CA THR A 285 3.64 6.17 2.70
C THR A 285 4.36 6.66 1.45
N LEU A 286 4.98 5.76 0.70
CA LEU A 286 5.55 6.07 -0.61
C LEU A 286 4.56 5.66 -1.71
N VAL A 287 4.12 6.63 -2.50
CA VAL A 287 3.11 6.44 -3.55
C VAL A 287 3.79 6.56 -4.92
N PRO A 288 3.99 5.46 -5.66
CA PRO A 288 4.55 5.51 -7.02
C PRO A 288 3.55 6.12 -8.00
N LEU A 289 3.97 7.15 -8.74
CA LEU A 289 3.11 7.89 -9.66
C LEU A 289 3.17 7.30 -11.07
N ALA A 290 2.12 7.50 -11.87
CA ALA A 290 2.05 7.01 -13.25
C ALA A 290 3.20 7.53 -14.14
N GLY A 291 3.72 8.72 -13.83
CA GLY A 291 4.87 9.31 -14.52
C GLY A 291 6.24 8.70 -14.16
N GLY A 292 6.29 7.64 -13.35
CA GLY A 292 7.52 6.92 -12.99
C GLY A 292 8.30 7.49 -11.80
N GLY A 293 7.91 8.66 -11.29
CA GLY A 293 8.38 9.18 -10.00
C GLY A 293 7.53 8.68 -8.83
N SER A 294 7.65 9.35 -7.68
CA SER A 294 6.87 9.02 -6.49
C SER A 294 6.56 10.25 -5.65
N VAL A 295 5.60 10.14 -4.74
CA VAL A 295 5.41 11.09 -3.64
C VAL A 295 5.58 10.36 -2.32
N LEU A 296 6.42 10.88 -1.44
CA LEU A 296 6.52 10.42 -0.06
C LEU A 296 5.60 11.29 0.79
N LEU A 297 4.62 10.66 1.43
CA LEU A 297 3.74 11.27 2.41
C LEU A 297 4.19 10.87 3.80
N GLN A 298 4.45 11.85 4.66
CA GLN A 298 5.02 11.61 5.98
C GLN A 298 4.08 12.15 7.07
N PRO A 299 3.76 11.34 8.09
CA PRO A 299 3.07 11.85 9.27
C PRO A 299 4.05 12.70 10.09
N VAL A 300 3.59 13.88 10.49
CA VAL A 300 4.27 14.72 11.48
C VAL A 300 3.28 15.01 12.60
N GLN A 301 3.75 15.34 13.80
CA GLN A 301 2.84 15.58 14.92
C GLN A 301 1.92 16.78 14.63
N GLY A 302 0.63 16.51 14.43
CA GLY A 302 -0.41 17.52 14.17
C GLY A 302 -0.52 18.01 12.72
N TYR A 303 0.34 17.56 11.80
CA TYR A 303 0.30 17.94 10.39
C TYR A 303 0.98 16.87 9.51
N GLY A 304 0.96 17.03 8.19
CA GLY A 304 1.62 16.10 7.28
C GLY A 304 2.68 16.81 6.45
N ALA A 305 3.62 16.05 5.92
CA ALA A 305 4.56 16.54 4.92
C ALA A 305 4.46 15.69 3.66
N LEU A 306 4.74 16.31 2.52
CA LEU A 306 4.90 15.62 1.25
C LEU A 306 6.19 16.04 0.56
N GLN A 307 6.81 15.11 -0.16
CA GLN A 307 7.93 15.39 -1.05
C GLN A 307 7.76 14.58 -2.33
N LEU A 308 7.83 15.25 -3.49
CA LEU A 308 7.89 14.58 -4.78
C LEU A 308 9.32 14.11 -5.07
N PHE A 309 9.43 12.97 -5.73
CA PHE A 309 10.67 12.42 -6.24
C PHE A 309 10.53 12.11 -7.72
N ALA A 310 11.56 12.43 -8.50
CA ALA A 310 11.65 12.05 -9.90
C ALA A 310 11.95 10.53 -10.04
N ALA A 311 11.93 10.03 -11.28
CA ALA A 311 12.16 8.61 -11.56
C ALA A 311 13.58 8.12 -11.19
N ASP A 312 14.54 9.05 -11.07
CA ASP A 312 15.89 8.79 -10.56
C ASP A 312 15.98 8.79 -9.03
N GLY A 313 14.84 9.00 -8.34
CA GLY A 313 14.76 9.06 -6.89
C GLY A 313 15.19 10.39 -6.29
N GLN A 314 15.57 11.39 -7.09
CA GLN A 314 15.97 12.71 -6.57
C GLN A 314 14.75 13.55 -6.19
N PRO A 315 14.83 14.36 -5.13
CA PRO A 315 13.72 15.23 -4.72
C PRO A 315 13.42 16.25 -5.83
N ARG A 316 12.14 16.39 -6.16
CA ARG A 316 11.63 17.34 -7.15
C ARG A 316 10.79 18.40 -6.46
N GLY A 317 11.18 19.67 -6.63
CA GLY A 317 10.51 20.78 -5.96
C GLY A 317 10.76 20.83 -4.45
N GLN A 318 10.24 21.86 -3.80
CA GLN A 318 10.36 22.03 -2.35
C GLN A 318 9.39 21.08 -1.61
N PRO A 319 9.74 20.63 -0.39
CA PRO A 319 8.81 19.91 0.46
C PRO A 319 7.52 20.73 0.68
N GLY A 320 6.38 20.05 0.59
CA GLY A 320 5.07 20.64 0.83
C GLY A 320 4.55 20.29 2.24
N GLY A 321 3.86 21.24 2.86
CA GLY A 321 3.09 20.99 4.09
C GLY A 321 1.67 20.55 3.76
N LEU A 322 1.16 19.59 4.53
CA LEU A 322 -0.24 19.19 4.54
C LEU A 322 -0.90 19.70 5.84
N PRO A 323 -2.16 20.15 5.77
CA PRO A 323 -2.83 20.77 6.92
C PRO A 323 -3.06 19.80 8.09
N GLN A 324 -2.96 18.50 7.84
CA GLN A 324 -3.31 17.41 8.75
C GLN A 324 -2.35 16.24 8.56
N ALA A 325 -2.22 15.41 9.58
CA ALA A 325 -1.43 14.19 9.50
C ALA A 325 -1.96 13.26 8.40
N VAL A 326 -1.07 12.48 7.80
CA VAL A 326 -1.42 11.57 6.70
C VAL A 326 -1.67 10.17 7.23
N ALA A 327 -2.80 9.59 6.86
CA ALA A 327 -3.18 8.20 7.13
C ALA A 327 -2.84 7.25 5.97
N GLY A 328 -2.52 7.79 4.78
CA GLY A 328 -2.09 7.04 3.62
C GLY A 328 -2.20 7.84 2.32
N GLY A 329 -2.03 7.18 1.18
CA GLY A 329 -2.26 7.79 -0.12
C GLY A 329 -2.31 6.77 -1.25
N ALA A 330 -2.77 7.21 -2.41
CA ALA A 330 -2.84 6.41 -3.62
C ALA A 330 -2.58 7.26 -4.86
N ALA A 331 -1.88 6.69 -5.85
CA ALA A 331 -1.71 7.32 -7.14
C ALA A 331 -3.01 7.22 -7.93
N LEU A 332 -3.29 8.23 -8.75
CA LEU A 332 -4.41 8.23 -9.68
C LEU A 332 -3.92 7.93 -11.10
N ARG A 333 -4.80 7.34 -11.91
CA ARG A 333 -4.47 6.96 -13.31
C ARG A 333 -4.24 8.16 -14.22
N ASP A 334 -4.69 9.34 -13.84
CA ASP A 334 -4.46 10.61 -14.55
C ASP A 334 -3.09 11.24 -14.24
N GLY A 335 -2.26 10.58 -13.42
CA GLY A 335 -0.92 11.04 -13.02
C GLY A 335 -0.90 11.86 -11.73
N GLY A 336 -2.06 12.22 -11.17
CA GLY A 336 -2.18 12.82 -9.86
C GLY A 336 -2.08 11.80 -8.72
N PHE A 337 -2.40 12.24 -7.51
CA PHE A 337 -2.50 11.37 -6.34
C PHE A 337 -3.52 11.88 -5.34
N VAL A 338 -3.85 11.04 -4.37
CA VAL A 338 -4.71 11.37 -3.23
C VAL A 338 -3.91 11.16 -1.95
N ALA A 339 -4.00 12.12 -1.04
CA ALA A 339 -3.59 11.94 0.34
C ALA A 339 -4.84 11.78 1.22
N PHE A 340 -4.83 10.78 2.10
CA PHE A 340 -5.85 10.60 3.12
C PHE A 340 -5.39 11.30 4.39
N LEU A 341 -6.10 12.35 4.76
CA LEU A 341 -5.79 13.24 5.87
C LEU A 341 -6.60 12.87 7.10
N ASP A 342 -5.95 12.82 8.26
CA ASP A 342 -6.58 12.60 9.55
C ASP A 342 -7.15 13.91 10.11
N THR A 343 -8.48 13.97 10.22
CA THR A 343 -9.20 15.15 10.70
C THR A 343 -9.40 15.17 12.21
N GLY A 344 -8.93 14.14 12.93
CA GLY A 344 -9.18 13.90 14.36
C GLY A 344 -10.53 13.27 14.67
N SER A 345 -11.51 13.41 13.77
CA SER A 345 -12.86 12.83 13.87
C SER A 345 -13.16 11.82 12.75
N GLY A 346 -12.20 11.56 11.87
CA GLY A 346 -12.33 10.71 10.69
C GLY A 346 -11.23 11.01 9.68
N LEU A 347 -11.49 10.65 8.42
CA LEU A 347 -10.56 10.90 7.32
C LEU A 347 -11.18 11.81 6.25
N ALA A 348 -10.32 12.52 5.53
CA ALA A 348 -10.68 13.25 4.32
C ALA A 348 -9.70 12.92 3.19
N ALA A 349 -10.20 12.82 1.96
CA ALA A 349 -9.41 12.62 0.75
C ALA A 349 -9.10 13.98 0.10
N GLN A 350 -7.82 14.37 0.05
CA GLN A 350 -7.36 15.53 -0.70
C GLN A 350 -6.70 15.06 -2.00
N ARG A 351 -7.24 15.50 -3.14
CA ARG A 351 -6.65 15.25 -4.46
C ARG A 351 -5.53 16.25 -4.73
N PHE A 352 -4.50 15.78 -5.41
CA PHE A 352 -3.37 16.55 -5.90
C PHE A 352 -3.11 16.23 -7.38
N ASP A 353 -2.65 17.23 -8.12
CA ASP A 353 -2.11 17.01 -9.46
C ASP A 353 -0.70 16.36 -9.40
N ALA A 354 -0.13 16.07 -10.58
CA ALA A 354 1.18 15.42 -10.70
C ALA A 354 2.36 16.26 -10.16
N ILE A 355 2.14 17.54 -9.85
CA ILE A 355 3.15 18.46 -9.28
C ILE A 355 2.79 18.89 -7.85
N ALA A 356 1.95 18.11 -7.17
CA ALA A 356 1.54 18.27 -5.78
C ALA A 356 0.81 19.59 -5.48
N ARG A 357 0.05 20.12 -6.44
CA ARG A 357 -0.91 21.20 -6.16
C ARG A 357 -2.25 20.60 -5.75
N PRO A 358 -2.86 21.05 -4.64
CA PRO A 358 -4.16 20.57 -4.23
C PRO A 358 -5.21 20.92 -5.28
N MET A 359 -6.05 19.95 -5.62
CA MET A 359 -7.17 20.12 -6.54
C MET A 359 -8.47 20.03 -5.76
N GLY A 360 -9.27 21.11 -5.78
CA GLY A 360 -10.47 21.19 -4.94
C GLY A 360 -10.17 21.19 -3.44
N GLY A 361 -11.24 21.10 -2.64
CA GLY A 361 -11.13 20.91 -1.19
C GLY A 361 -11.01 19.44 -0.81
N ALA A 362 -10.57 19.18 0.43
CA ALA A 362 -10.57 17.82 0.97
C ALA A 362 -12.01 17.31 1.15
N THR A 363 -12.30 16.12 0.64
CA THR A 363 -13.63 15.49 0.71
C THR A 363 -13.68 14.53 1.90
N PRO A 364 -14.59 14.71 2.87
CA PRO A 364 -14.78 13.75 3.95
C PRO A 364 -15.13 12.36 3.40
N ILE A 365 -14.56 11.32 3.99
CA ILE A 365 -14.83 9.92 3.63
C ILE A 365 -15.35 9.15 4.84
N ALA A 366 -16.04 8.04 4.59
CA ALA A 366 -16.65 7.25 5.65
C ALA A 366 -15.61 6.44 6.46
N ALA A 367 -14.51 6.06 5.81
CA ALA A 367 -13.41 5.35 6.45
C ALA A 367 -12.81 6.19 7.58
N GLN A 368 -12.54 5.53 8.71
CA GLN A 368 -11.98 6.19 9.91
C GLN A 368 -10.47 5.98 10.06
N ARG A 369 -9.95 4.85 9.57
CA ARG A 369 -8.55 4.43 9.65
C ARG A 369 -8.31 3.20 8.79
N ASN A 370 -7.04 2.83 8.59
CA ASN A 370 -6.60 1.57 8.00
C ASN A 370 -7.32 1.21 6.68
N LEU A 371 -7.53 2.22 5.84
CA LEU A 371 -8.14 2.01 4.53
C LEU A 371 -7.09 1.57 3.51
N GLN A 372 -7.55 0.87 2.49
CA GLN A 372 -6.83 0.67 1.25
C GLN A 372 -7.58 1.36 0.11
N ALA A 373 -6.87 1.69 -0.95
CA ALA A 373 -7.44 2.41 -2.08
C ALA A 373 -6.98 1.83 -3.41
N ALA A 374 -7.88 1.79 -4.38
CA ALA A 374 -7.62 1.30 -5.73
C ALA A 374 -8.02 2.36 -6.76
N PRO A 375 -7.07 2.86 -7.58
CA PRO A 375 -7.38 3.85 -8.60
C PRO A 375 -8.12 3.22 -9.78
N MET A 376 -9.31 3.74 -10.02
CA MET A 376 -10.21 3.32 -11.07
C MET A 376 -10.00 4.16 -12.34
N THR A 377 -10.73 3.84 -13.40
CA THR A 377 -10.75 4.63 -14.62
C THR A 377 -11.28 6.04 -14.37
N TRP A 378 -10.90 6.98 -15.25
CA TRP A 378 -11.36 8.38 -15.24
C TRP A 378 -11.07 9.17 -13.96
N GLY A 379 -10.05 8.78 -13.18
CA GLY A 379 -9.63 9.50 -11.97
C GLY A 379 -10.49 9.20 -10.74
N ALA A 380 -11.42 8.25 -10.83
CA ALA A 380 -12.18 7.76 -9.69
C ALA A 380 -11.31 6.86 -8.78
N LEU A 381 -11.76 6.67 -7.54
CA LEU A 381 -11.08 5.88 -6.53
C LEU A 381 -12.08 4.99 -5.79
N ALA A 382 -11.79 3.70 -5.65
CA ALA A 382 -12.45 2.85 -4.68
C ALA A 382 -11.60 2.83 -3.41
N ILE A 383 -12.23 2.96 -2.25
CA ILE A 383 -11.61 2.75 -0.95
C ILE A 383 -12.34 1.65 -0.21
N ALA A 384 -11.59 0.83 0.53
CA ALA A 384 -12.13 -0.22 1.39
C ALA A 384 -11.46 -0.18 2.76
N TRP A 385 -12.19 -0.58 3.80
CA TRP A 385 -11.68 -0.63 5.16
C TRP A 385 -12.45 -1.67 5.97
N THR A 386 -11.90 -2.05 7.12
CA THR A 386 -12.65 -2.78 8.15
C THR A 386 -13.27 -1.77 9.11
N ALA A 387 -14.60 -1.79 9.19
CA ALA A 387 -15.35 -1.05 10.21
C ALA A 387 -15.56 -1.93 11.44
N THR A 388 -15.59 -1.31 12.63
CA THR A 388 -15.97 -1.98 13.88
C THR A 388 -17.30 -1.42 14.34
N GLY A 389 -18.32 -2.27 14.43
CA GLY A 389 -19.65 -1.93 14.91
C GLY A 389 -19.68 -1.71 16.43
N ALA A 390 -20.81 -1.19 16.93
CA ALA A 390 -20.99 -0.91 18.36
C ALA A 390 -20.91 -2.16 19.25
N ALA A 391 -21.24 -3.34 18.70
CA ALA A 391 -21.14 -4.62 19.39
C ALA A 391 -19.72 -5.22 19.38
N GLY A 392 -18.74 -4.57 18.75
CA GLY A 392 -17.37 -5.09 18.58
C GLY A 392 -17.17 -5.93 17.32
N ASP A 393 -18.24 -6.26 16.61
CA ASP A 393 -18.20 -6.97 15.34
C ASP A 393 -17.47 -6.15 14.25
N THR A 394 -16.80 -6.83 13.34
CA THR A 394 -16.09 -6.18 12.22
C THR A 394 -16.69 -6.54 10.87
N ASP A 395 -16.83 -5.51 10.02
CA ASP A 395 -17.38 -5.62 8.67
C ASP A 395 -16.42 -5.02 7.64
N ALA A 396 -16.27 -5.68 6.50
CA ALA A 396 -15.58 -5.10 5.36
C ALA A 396 -16.53 -4.11 4.64
N MET A 397 -16.05 -2.88 4.46
CA MET A 397 -16.79 -1.78 3.83
C MET A 397 -16.09 -1.31 2.56
N THR A 398 -16.87 -0.74 1.63
CA THR A 398 -16.35 -0.04 0.46
C THR A 398 -17.05 1.29 0.24
N GLN A 399 -16.34 2.27 -0.35
CA GLN A 399 -16.86 3.56 -0.78
C GLN A 399 -16.13 3.99 -2.05
N ARG A 400 -16.82 4.75 -2.91
CA ARG A 400 -16.21 5.30 -4.13
C ARG A 400 -16.17 6.82 -4.09
N LEU A 401 -15.10 7.36 -4.67
CA LEU A 401 -14.87 8.78 -4.89
C LEU A 401 -14.79 9.02 -6.41
N ARG A 402 -15.57 9.99 -6.92
CA ARG A 402 -15.61 10.34 -8.34
C ARG A 402 -15.24 11.80 -8.59
#